data_AF-A0A8C9YZZ0-F1
#
_entry.id   AF-A0A8C9YZZ0-F1
#
_cell.length_a   1.000
_cell.length_b   1.000
_cell.length_c   1.000
_cell.angle_alpha   90.00
_cell.angle_beta   90.00
_cell.angle_gamma   90.00
#
_symmetry.space_group_name_H-M   'P 1'
#
loop_
_entity.id
_entity.type
_entity.pdbx_description
1 polymer ?
#
loop_
_entity_poly.entity_id
_entity_poly.type
_entity_poly.pdbx_seq_one_letter_code
_entity_poly.pdbx_strand_id
1 'polypeptide(L)'
;MNIQSAINKEVFIPCDERMLVAVEVRRRKRKRLSFLPTGAKGDYTTFICVSVTNTRPHQLLITKVKRFGGSSTFTRRSQWTVDQLRQVNGINPNKDSPEFNLVFDNAVDLWLASSSAEKCIFVQILYHACQIYWEGKTEFINCQSKLTGGKVTSSLRLSAPHNSLCISQYGEKLSMSEDNYLF
;
A
#
# COMPACT_ATOMS: atom_id res chain seq x y z
N MET A 1 7.47 -0.15 23.38
CA MET A 1 8.30 -0.03 22.15
C MET A 1 7.40 -0.32 20.95
N ASN A 2 7.35 0.56 19.94
CA ASN A 2 6.49 0.38 18.77
C ASN A 2 7.08 -0.69 17.84
N ILE A 3 6.29 -1.72 17.48
CA ILE A 3 6.70 -2.83 16.62
C ILE A 3 7.28 -2.37 15.27
N GLN A 4 6.70 -1.33 14.67
CA GLN A 4 7.19 -0.79 13.39
C GLN A 4 8.59 -0.18 13.54
N SER A 5 8.84 0.52 14.66
CA SER A 5 10.17 1.09 14.94
C SER A 5 11.22 -0.01 15.14
N ALA A 6 10.86 -1.10 15.82
CA ALA A 6 11.74 -2.25 16.00
C ALA A 6 12.08 -2.91 14.66
N ILE A 7 11.08 -3.18 13.82
CA ILE A 7 11.28 -3.74 12.47
C ILE A 7 12.18 -2.82 11.64
N ASN A 8 11.94 -1.50 11.64
CA ASN A 8 12.74 -0.56 10.87
C ASN A 8 14.22 -0.63 11.27
N LYS A 9 14.49 -0.56 12.59
CA LYS A 9 15.86 -0.57 13.14
C LYS A 9 16.60 -1.87 12.89
N GLU A 10 15.91 -3.00 12.96
CA GLU A 10 16.55 -4.32 12.86
C GLU A 10 16.68 -4.81 11.41
N VAL A 11 15.72 -4.47 10.53
CA VAL A 11 15.62 -5.07 9.19
C VAL A 11 15.95 -4.11 8.06
N PHE A 12 15.65 -2.81 8.20
CA PHE A 12 15.69 -1.87 7.07
C PHE A 12 16.86 -0.89 7.17
N ILE A 13 17.10 -0.29 8.34
CA ILE A 13 18.24 0.61 8.57
C ILE A 13 19.59 -0.06 8.24
N PRO A 14 19.86 -1.33 8.63
CA PRO A 14 21.12 -2.00 8.29
C PRO A 14 21.32 -2.24 6.79
N CYS A 15 20.24 -2.19 6.00
CA CYS A 15 20.26 -2.39 4.56
C CYS A 15 20.24 -1.07 3.76
N ASP A 16 20.40 0.09 4.43
CA ASP A 16 20.24 1.42 3.82
C ASP A 16 18.87 1.62 3.14
N GLU A 17 17.83 1.08 3.78
CA GLU A 17 16.44 1.20 3.37
C GLU A 17 15.64 2.02 4.38
N ARG A 18 14.71 2.86 3.89
CA ARG A 18 13.74 3.58 4.71
C ARG A 18 12.38 2.88 4.64
N MET A 19 11.95 2.26 5.74
CA MET A 19 10.61 1.67 5.83
C MET A 19 9.53 2.75 5.87
N LEU A 20 8.55 2.67 4.96
CA LEU A 20 7.40 3.60 4.89
C LEU A 20 6.22 3.12 5.74
N VAL A 21 5.93 1.81 5.71
CA VAL A 21 4.85 1.19 6.47
C VAL A 21 5.12 -0.30 6.68
N ALA A 22 4.62 -0.84 7.79
CA ALA A 22 4.53 -2.28 8.00
C ALA A 22 3.11 -2.64 8.49
N VAL A 23 2.53 -3.68 7.89
CA VAL A 23 1.22 -4.22 8.27
C VAL A 23 1.39 -5.67 8.74
N GLU A 24 0.83 -6.00 9.91
CA GLU A 24 0.74 -7.38 10.36
C GLU A 24 -0.31 -8.11 9.52
N VAL A 25 0.05 -9.29 9.02
CA VAL A 25 -0.83 -10.08 8.15
C VAL A 25 -0.88 -11.56 8.52
N ARG A 26 -2.01 -12.16 8.20
CA ARG A 26 -2.24 -13.60 8.20
C ARG A 26 -2.54 -14.07 6.78
N ARG A 27 -2.14 -15.30 6.46
CA ARG A 27 -2.43 -15.87 5.16
C ARG A 27 -3.92 -16.20 5.06
N ARG A 28 -4.60 -15.64 4.05
CA ARG A 28 -5.96 -16.07 3.71
C ARG A 28 -5.87 -17.50 3.17
N LYS A 29 -6.43 -18.48 3.88
CA LYS A 29 -6.30 -19.91 3.54
C LYS A 29 -6.67 -20.13 2.06
N ARG A 30 -5.77 -20.75 1.28
CA ARG A 30 -6.20 -21.57 0.14
C ARG A 30 -6.86 -22.81 0.76
N LYS A 31 -8.05 -23.23 0.30
CA LYS A 31 -8.63 -24.54 0.71
C LYS A 31 -7.52 -25.59 0.59
N ARG A 32 -7.09 -26.18 1.72
CA ARG A 32 -6.04 -27.20 1.75
C ARG A 32 -6.72 -28.56 1.93
N LEU A 33 -6.44 -29.48 1.02
CA LEU A 33 -6.76 -30.91 1.16
C LEU A 33 -6.21 -31.39 2.51
N SER A 34 -7.07 -32.02 3.30
CA SER A 34 -6.88 -32.43 4.69
C SER A 34 -5.86 -33.56 4.91
N PHE A 35 -5.15 -34.01 3.88
CA PHE A 35 -4.42 -35.29 3.90
C PHE A 35 -2.90 -35.20 4.11
N LEU A 36 -2.32 -34.04 4.35
CA LEU A 36 -0.89 -33.93 4.67
C LEU A 36 -0.67 -33.40 6.09
N PRO A 37 0.06 -34.14 6.96
CA PRO A 37 0.49 -33.66 8.27
C PRO A 37 1.20 -32.33 8.06
N THR A 38 0.59 -31.26 8.58
CA THR A 38 1.23 -29.95 8.51
C THR A 38 2.32 -29.97 9.56
N GLY A 39 3.55 -30.24 9.14
CA GLY A 39 4.73 -30.17 10.00
C GLY A 39 4.66 -28.93 10.88
N ALA A 40 4.94 -29.11 12.17
CA ALA A 40 4.79 -28.16 13.26
C ALA A 40 4.95 -26.71 12.77
N LYS A 41 3.83 -26.03 12.56
CA LYS A 41 3.81 -24.66 12.12
C LYS A 41 4.15 -23.83 13.35
N GLY A 42 5.45 -23.67 13.63
CA GLY A 42 5.92 -22.87 14.76
C GLY A 42 5.21 -21.51 14.74
N ASP A 43 4.84 -21.02 15.92
CA ASP A 43 4.14 -19.75 16.02
C ASP A 43 5.00 -18.65 15.40
N TYR A 44 4.46 -17.91 14.43
CA TYR A 44 5.13 -16.76 13.86
C TYR A 44 4.11 -15.68 13.50
N THR A 45 4.50 -14.44 13.74
CA THR A 45 3.82 -13.25 13.20
C THR A 45 4.44 -12.93 11.84
N THR A 46 3.62 -12.54 10.86
CA THR A 46 4.10 -12.12 9.53
C THR A 46 3.76 -10.66 9.32
N PHE A 47 4.70 -9.91 8.75
CA PHE A 47 4.53 -8.52 8.36
C PHE A 47 4.82 -8.36 6.88
N ILE A 48 4.06 -7.50 6.22
CA ILE A 48 4.41 -6.98 4.90
C ILE A 48 4.81 -5.53 5.08
N CYS A 49 5.99 -5.19 4.61
CA CYS A 49 6.58 -3.88 4.76
C CYS A 49 6.80 -3.26 3.37
N VAL A 50 6.63 -1.95 3.27
CA VAL A 50 7.02 -1.16 2.09
C VAL A 50 8.23 -0.33 2.49
N SER A 51 9.29 -0.36 1.69
CA SER A 51 10.52 0.40 1.91
C SER A 51 11.03 1.03 0.63
N VAL A 52 11.87 2.05 0.76
CA VAL A 52 12.59 2.68 -0.37
C VAL A 52 14.08 2.69 -0.06
N THR A 53 14.92 2.40 -1.04
CA THR A 53 16.38 2.51 -0.89
C THR A 53 16.82 3.97 -0.77
N ASN A 54 17.81 4.27 0.07
CA ASN A 54 18.38 5.62 0.12
C ASN A 54 19.38 5.90 -1.01
N THR A 55 19.94 4.83 -1.59
CA THR A 55 20.80 4.89 -2.78
C THR A 55 20.00 5.32 -4.01
N ARG A 56 20.66 6.07 -4.92
CA ARG A 56 20.08 6.48 -6.20
C ARG A 56 20.49 5.50 -7.31
N PRO A 57 19.59 5.12 -8.22
CA PRO A 57 18.17 5.49 -8.26
C PRO A 57 17.38 4.84 -7.11
N HIS A 58 16.41 5.58 -6.55
CA HIS A 58 15.56 5.08 -5.47
C HIS A 58 14.72 3.91 -5.97
N GLN A 59 14.73 2.80 -5.23
CA GLN A 59 13.95 1.60 -5.55
C GLN A 59 12.89 1.37 -4.49
N LEU A 60 11.65 1.18 -4.92
CA LEU A 60 10.52 0.81 -4.06
C LEU A 60 10.45 -0.71 -3.92
N LEU A 61 10.45 -1.17 -2.67
CA LEU A 61 10.55 -2.57 -2.28
C LEU A 61 9.36 -2.96 -1.39
N ILE A 62 8.88 -4.18 -1.58
CA ILE A 62 7.88 -4.84 -0.75
C ILE A 62 8.55 -6.05 -0.10
N THR A 63 8.61 -6.05 1.23
CA THR A 63 9.39 -7.04 1.97
C THR A 63 8.52 -7.80 2.95
N LYS A 64 8.56 -9.12 2.89
CA LYS A 64 7.92 -10.01 3.86
C LYS A 64 8.87 -10.30 5.00
N VAL A 65 8.45 -9.92 6.19
CA VAL A 65 9.20 -10.12 7.44
C VAL A 65 8.43 -11.08 8.34
N LYS A 66 9.14 -11.93 9.08
CA LYS A 66 8.55 -12.79 10.10
C LYS A 66 9.21 -12.56 11.45
N ARG A 67 8.43 -12.68 12.51
CA ARG A 67 8.92 -12.82 13.89
C ARG A 67 8.45 -14.16 14.42
N PHE A 68 9.37 -15.02 14.82
CA PHE A 68 9.05 -16.34 15.36
C PHE A 68 8.74 -16.24 16.86
N GLY A 69 7.81 -17.06 17.35
CA GLY A 69 7.41 -17.12 18.75
C GLY A 69 8.61 -17.45 19.64
N GLY A 70 8.72 -16.76 20.77
CA GLY A 70 9.87 -16.85 21.66
C GLY A 70 11.12 -16.10 21.17
N SER A 71 11.13 -15.56 19.94
CA SER A 71 12.19 -14.69 19.45
C SER A 71 11.76 -13.22 19.47
N SER A 72 12.68 -12.34 19.87
CA SER A 72 12.55 -10.90 19.67
C SER A 72 12.99 -10.45 18.28
N THR A 73 13.66 -11.31 17.51
CA THR A 73 14.28 -10.94 16.24
C THR A 73 13.33 -11.07 15.05
N PHE A 74 13.58 -10.25 14.04
CA PHE A 74 12.87 -10.23 12.78
C PHE A 74 13.71 -10.86 11.67
N THR A 75 13.07 -11.72 10.86
CA THR A 75 13.71 -12.38 9.73
C THR A 75 13.06 -11.96 8.42
N ARG A 76 13.85 -11.42 7.50
CA ARG A 76 13.44 -11.18 6.11
C ARG A 76 13.24 -12.53 5.40
N ARG A 77 12.07 -12.76 4.80
CA ARG A 77 11.72 -14.04 4.16
C ARG A 77 11.63 -13.97 2.65
N SER A 78 11.15 -12.85 2.14
CA SER A 78 10.99 -12.60 0.71
C SER A 78 11.01 -11.09 0.51
N GLN A 79 11.47 -10.66 -0.65
CA GLN A 79 11.49 -9.27 -1.05
C GLN A 79 11.16 -9.21 -2.54
N TRP A 80 10.34 -8.24 -2.91
CA TRP A 80 9.92 -7.98 -4.27
C TRP A 80 10.12 -6.51 -4.56
N THR A 81 10.62 -6.22 -5.75
CA THR A 81 10.65 -4.88 -6.30
C THR A 81 9.26 -4.53 -6.85
N VAL A 82 8.92 -3.24 -6.87
CA VAL A 82 7.57 -2.79 -7.30
C VAL A 82 7.28 -3.09 -8.78
N ASP A 83 8.30 -3.24 -9.61
CA ASP A 83 8.18 -3.65 -11.02
C ASP A 83 7.50 -5.02 -11.19
N GLN A 84 7.66 -5.90 -10.19
CA GLN A 84 7.03 -7.22 -10.14
C GLN A 84 5.57 -7.14 -9.69
N LEU A 85 5.14 -6.04 -9.07
CA LEU A 85 3.78 -5.85 -8.56
C LEU A 85 2.85 -5.37 -9.68
N ARG A 86 2.00 -6.28 -10.17
CA ARG A 86 1.02 -5.97 -11.20
C ARG A 86 -0.25 -5.34 -10.65
N GLN A 87 -0.72 -5.83 -9.51
CA GLN A 87 -2.01 -5.39 -8.99
C GLN A 87 -2.10 -5.49 -7.47
N VAL A 88 -2.76 -4.49 -6.87
CA VAL A 88 -3.21 -4.49 -5.48
C VAL A 88 -4.74 -4.56 -5.48
N ASN A 89 -5.29 -5.62 -4.90
CA ASN A 89 -6.74 -5.84 -4.85
C ASN A 89 -7.25 -5.68 -3.42
N GLY A 90 -8.03 -4.64 -3.15
CA GLY A 90 -8.64 -4.36 -1.84
C GLY A 90 -9.84 -5.26 -1.47
N ILE A 91 -10.18 -6.22 -2.33
CA ILE A 91 -11.27 -7.21 -2.25
C ILE A 91 -12.67 -6.61 -2.29
N ASN A 92 -13.01 -5.72 -1.36
CA ASN A 92 -14.33 -5.11 -1.29
C ASN A 92 -14.21 -3.61 -0.97
N PRO A 93 -14.56 -2.71 -1.92
CA PRO A 93 -14.48 -1.27 -1.71
C PRO A 93 -15.63 -0.73 -0.85
N ASN A 94 -16.72 -1.50 -0.68
CA ASN A 94 -17.94 -1.06 0.00
C ASN A 94 -18.08 -1.65 1.40
N LYS A 95 -17.23 -2.63 1.76
CA LYS A 95 -17.25 -3.30 3.06
C LYS A 95 -15.95 -3.02 3.79
N ASP A 96 -16.08 -2.78 5.09
CA ASP A 96 -14.93 -2.73 5.97
C ASP A 96 -14.38 -4.15 6.19
N SER A 97 -13.30 -4.46 5.49
CA SER A 97 -12.68 -5.79 5.50
C SER A 97 -11.16 -5.65 5.65
N PRO A 98 -10.47 -6.54 6.38
CA PRO A 98 -9.02 -6.54 6.45
C PRO A 98 -8.36 -7.30 5.29
N GLU A 99 -9.14 -7.79 4.32
CA GLU A 99 -8.61 -8.62 3.23
C GLU A 99 -8.02 -7.78 2.09
N PHE A 100 -6.88 -8.22 1.58
CA PHE A 100 -6.28 -7.68 0.35
C PHE A 100 -5.41 -8.73 -0.34
N ASN A 101 -5.15 -8.54 -1.63
CA ASN A 101 -4.21 -9.36 -2.37
C ASN A 101 -3.14 -8.50 -3.03
N LEU A 102 -1.91 -9.02 -3.03
CA LEU A 102 -0.82 -8.52 -3.87
C LEU A 102 -0.61 -9.52 -5.01
N VAL A 103 -0.75 -9.06 -6.24
CA VAL A 103 -0.55 -9.86 -7.45
C VAL A 103 0.80 -9.47 -8.03
N PHE A 104 1.73 -10.40 -7.97
CA PHE A 104 3.03 -10.28 -8.60
C PHE A 104 3.06 -11.09 -9.90
N ASP A 105 4.08 -10.87 -10.73
CA ASP A 105 4.28 -11.61 -11.99
C ASP A 105 4.13 -13.12 -11.85
N ASN A 106 4.73 -13.68 -10.80
CA ASN A 106 4.84 -15.13 -10.63
C ASN A 106 3.97 -15.68 -9.49
N ALA A 107 3.28 -14.83 -8.73
CA ALA A 107 2.60 -15.24 -7.51
C ALA A 107 1.45 -14.32 -7.12
N VAL A 108 0.42 -14.92 -6.51
CA VAL A 108 -0.66 -14.17 -5.87
C VAL A 108 -0.60 -14.37 -4.37
N ASP A 109 -0.50 -13.24 -3.67
CA ASP A 109 -0.30 -13.17 -2.24
C ASP A 109 -1.56 -12.68 -1.53
N LEU A 110 -2.33 -13.64 -1.01
CA LEU A 110 -3.61 -13.41 -0.34
C LEU A 110 -3.41 -13.14 1.16
N TRP A 111 -3.76 -11.93 1.61
CA TRP A 111 -3.48 -11.45 2.94
C TRP A 111 -4.74 -11.00 3.68
N LEU A 112 -4.68 -11.16 5.01
CA LEU A 112 -5.63 -10.61 5.99
C LEU A 112 -4.82 -9.74 6.93
N ALA A 113 -5.03 -8.43 6.92
CA ALA A 113 -4.45 -7.52 7.91
C ALA A 113 -5.04 -7.76 9.31
N SER A 114 -4.40 -7.22 10.36
CA SER A 114 -4.96 -7.26 11.72
C SER A 114 -6.25 -6.45 11.86
N SER A 115 -6.40 -5.38 11.07
CA SER A 115 -7.62 -4.57 11.01
C SER A 115 -7.84 -3.99 9.60
N SER A 116 -9.08 -3.57 9.32
CA SER A 116 -9.42 -2.86 8.09
C SER A 116 -8.72 -1.50 7.99
N ALA A 117 -8.59 -0.79 9.11
CA ALA A 117 -7.88 0.49 9.20
C ALA A 117 -6.38 0.33 8.85
N GLU A 118 -5.71 -0.70 9.37
CA GLU A 118 -4.32 -1.00 9.02
C GLU A 118 -4.16 -1.35 7.53
N LYS A 119 -5.08 -2.15 6.97
CA LYS A 119 -5.13 -2.40 5.52
C LYS A 119 -5.23 -1.08 4.75
N CYS A 120 -6.14 -0.20 5.17
CA CYS A 120 -6.42 1.09 4.56
C CYS A 120 -5.14 1.94 4.47
N ILE A 121 -4.47 2.12 5.62
CA ILE A 121 -3.20 2.87 5.73
C ILE A 121 -2.12 2.23 4.85
N PHE A 122 -1.95 0.91 4.90
CA PHE A 122 -0.96 0.20 4.10
C PHE A 122 -1.17 0.40 2.60
N VAL A 123 -2.39 0.19 2.10
CA VAL A 123 -2.72 0.33 0.68
C VAL A 123 -2.53 1.77 0.21
N GLN A 124 -2.91 2.75 1.03
CA GLN A 124 -2.73 4.17 0.72
C GLN A 124 -1.26 4.56 0.62
N ILE A 125 -0.43 4.16 1.59
CA ILE A 125 1.01 4.44 1.56
C ILE A 125 1.67 3.75 0.37
N LEU A 126 1.31 2.49 0.07
CA LEU A 126 1.82 1.79 -1.09
C LEU A 126 1.41 2.48 -2.40
N TYR A 127 0.16 2.92 -2.53
CA TYR A 127 -0.31 3.67 -3.70
C TYR A 127 0.51 4.94 -3.93
N HIS A 128 0.66 5.78 -2.91
CA HIS A 128 1.43 7.02 -3.04
C HIS A 128 2.91 6.76 -3.31
N ALA A 129 3.49 5.73 -2.67
CA ALA A 129 4.87 5.34 -2.93
C ALA A 129 5.06 4.91 -4.40
N CYS A 130 4.12 4.15 -4.97
CA CYS A 130 4.14 3.84 -6.40
C CYS A 130 4.09 5.11 -7.26
N GLN A 131 3.23 6.09 -6.93
CA GLN A 131 3.17 7.33 -7.71
C GLN A 131 4.46 8.15 -7.66
N ILE A 132 5.23 8.07 -6.56
CA ILE A 132 6.44 8.87 -6.36
C ILE A 132 7.70 8.16 -6.90
N TYR A 133 7.83 6.86 -6.65
CA TYR A 133 9.07 6.11 -6.85
C TYR A 133 9.00 5.10 -8.00
N TRP A 134 7.87 5.02 -8.71
CA TRP A 134 7.67 4.05 -9.78
C TRP A 134 7.01 4.69 -11.00
N GLU A 135 7.65 4.56 -12.15
CA GLU A 135 7.17 5.13 -13.43
C GLU A 135 6.24 4.17 -14.18
N GLY A 136 6.16 2.90 -13.77
CA GLY A 136 5.32 1.91 -14.39
C GLY A 136 3.87 1.92 -13.89
N LYS A 137 3.06 1.02 -14.44
CA LYS A 137 1.64 0.88 -14.09
C LYS A 137 1.42 -0.29 -13.12
N THR A 138 1.05 0.03 -11.88
CA THR A 138 0.47 -0.93 -10.92
C THR A 138 -1.02 -0.64 -10.77
N GLU A 139 -1.85 -1.66 -10.91
CA GLU A 139 -3.31 -1.48 -10.85
C GLU A 139 -3.83 -1.63 -9.43
N PHE A 140 -4.51 -0.60 -8.92
CA PHE A 140 -5.20 -0.64 -7.62
C PHE A 140 -6.69 -0.80 -7.86
N ILE A 141 -7.24 -1.97 -7.55
CA ILE A 141 -8.65 -2.29 -7.78
C ILE A 141 -9.35 -2.63 -6.46
N ASN A 142 -10.67 -2.45 -6.42
CA ASN A 142 -11.52 -2.77 -5.25
C ASN A 142 -11.00 -2.14 -3.94
N CYS A 143 -10.24 -1.06 -4.05
CA CYS A 143 -9.79 -0.26 -2.92
C CYS A 143 -10.87 0.80 -2.65
N GLN A 144 -11.08 1.15 -1.37
CA GLN A 144 -12.06 2.18 -1.02
C GLN A 144 -11.72 3.50 -1.74
N SER A 145 -12.72 4.15 -2.34
CA SER A 145 -12.54 5.35 -3.19
C SER A 145 -11.93 6.54 -2.45
N LYS A 146 -12.07 6.57 -1.12
CA LYS A 146 -11.44 7.57 -0.25
C LYS A 146 -9.91 7.43 -0.16
N LEU A 147 -9.34 6.31 -0.62
CA LEU A 147 -7.90 6.02 -0.52
C LEU A 147 -7.06 6.51 -1.69
N THR A 148 -7.67 6.67 -2.86
CA THR A 148 -6.95 6.91 -4.13
C THR A 148 -7.15 8.32 -4.69
N GLY A 149 -7.74 9.25 -3.93
CA GLY A 149 -7.92 10.63 -4.36
C GLY A 149 -8.64 10.73 -5.71
N GLY A 150 -9.89 10.24 -5.81
CA GLY A 150 -10.79 10.63 -6.89
C GLY A 150 -10.41 10.25 -8.34
N LYS A 151 -9.54 9.27 -8.57
CA LYS A 151 -9.43 8.59 -9.89
C LYS A 151 -9.67 7.09 -9.75
N VAL A 152 -10.94 6.72 -9.76
CA VAL A 152 -11.37 5.35 -10.06
C VAL A 152 -11.20 5.17 -11.56
N THR A 153 -10.17 4.45 -12.02
CA THR A 153 -10.14 3.98 -13.40
C THR A 153 -11.12 2.82 -13.55
N SER A 154 -12.41 3.14 -13.68
CA SER A 154 -13.36 2.22 -14.29
C SER A 154 -12.91 1.98 -15.72
N SER A 155 -12.63 0.72 -16.05
CA SER A 155 -12.26 0.29 -17.38
C SER A 155 -13.38 0.58 -18.39
N LEU A 156 -13.36 1.76 -18.99
CA LEU A 156 -13.95 2.04 -20.30
C LEU A 156 -12.92 2.86 -21.08
N ARG A 157 -12.28 2.21 -22.05
CA ARG A 157 -11.59 2.90 -23.14
C ARG A 157 -12.63 3.68 -23.91
N LEU A 158 -12.56 5.00 -23.88
CA LEU A 158 -13.01 5.84 -24.98
C LEU A 158 -11.92 6.88 -25.24
N SER A 159 -11.53 6.94 -26.50
CA SER A 159 -10.59 7.82 -27.17
C SER A 159 -10.50 9.23 -26.60
N ALA A 160 -9.27 9.75 -26.49
CA ALA A 160 -9.04 11.18 -26.40
C ALA A 160 -9.66 11.89 -27.61
N PRO A 161 -10.19 13.11 -27.41
CA PRO A 161 -9.74 14.18 -28.27
C PRO A 161 -9.20 15.37 -27.49
N HIS A 162 -8.21 15.94 -28.15
CA HIS A 162 -7.54 17.23 -28.04
C HIS A 162 -8.40 18.42 -27.52
N ASN A 163 -7.71 19.33 -26.83
CA ASN A 163 -8.03 20.75 -26.54
C ASN A 163 -9.13 21.12 -25.52
N SER A 164 -8.69 21.74 -24.42
CA SER A 164 -9.13 23.06 -23.85
C SER A 164 -8.85 23.07 -22.33
N LEU A 165 -7.88 23.89 -21.88
CA LEU A 165 -8.05 25.20 -21.24
C LEU A 165 -8.86 25.19 -19.91
N CYS A 166 -8.13 25.52 -18.82
CA CYS A 166 -8.52 26.18 -17.56
C CYS A 166 -9.62 25.50 -16.70
N ILE A 167 -9.61 25.57 -15.36
CA ILE A 167 -9.62 26.77 -14.52
C ILE A 167 -9.04 26.43 -13.14
N SER A 168 -8.08 27.25 -12.71
CA SER A 168 -7.71 27.52 -11.34
C SER A 168 -8.75 28.44 -10.68
N GLN A 169 -9.19 28.14 -9.46
CA GLN A 169 -9.60 29.19 -8.52
C GLN A 169 -9.66 28.62 -7.09
N TYR A 170 -8.56 28.83 -6.36
CA TYR A 170 -8.62 29.09 -4.92
C TYR A 170 -8.98 30.56 -4.76
N GLY A 171 -10.12 30.85 -4.14
CA GLY A 171 -10.58 32.20 -3.83
C GLY A 171 -10.63 32.40 -2.32
N GLU A 172 -9.64 33.11 -1.80
CA GLU A 172 -9.49 33.53 -0.42
C GLU A 172 -10.26 34.85 -0.18
N LYS A 173 -11.08 34.84 0.88
CA LYS A 173 -11.48 35.91 1.83
C LYS A 173 -11.33 37.42 1.49
N LEU A 174 -12.37 38.14 1.96
CA LEU A 174 -12.43 39.54 2.46
C LEU A 174 -12.26 40.64 1.37
N SER A 175 -12.93 41.78 1.35
CA SER A 175 -13.62 42.59 2.36
C SER A 175 -14.75 43.40 1.70
N MET A 176 -15.83 43.60 2.45
CA MET A 176 -16.84 44.63 2.15
C MET A 176 -16.26 46.01 2.45
N SER A 177 -16.26 46.88 1.45
CA SER A 177 -16.22 48.33 1.63
C SER A 177 -17.16 48.94 0.59
N GLU A 178 -18.37 49.25 1.03
CA GLU A 178 -19.26 50.20 0.38
C GLU A 178 -18.62 51.59 0.47
N ASP A 179 -18.58 52.32 -0.64
CA ASP A 179 -18.93 53.75 -0.70
C ASP A 179 -18.66 54.35 -2.09
N ASN A 180 -19.59 55.22 -2.49
CA ASN A 180 -19.61 56.19 -3.60
C ASN A 180 -20.14 55.77 -4.97
N TYR A 181 -21.39 56.20 -5.24
CA TYR A 181 -21.82 57.30 -6.14
C TYR A 181 -23.36 57.17 -6.23
N LEU A 182 -24.25 58.18 -6.07
CA LEU A 182 -24.35 59.51 -6.66
C LEU A 182 -25.56 60.24 -6.01
N PHE A 183 -25.35 61.49 -5.58
CA PHE A 183 -26.17 62.72 -5.70
C PHE A 183 -25.95 63.66 -4.51
#